data_AF-A0A830FI67-F1
#
_entry.id   AF-A0A830FI67-F1
#
_cell.length_a   1.000
_cell.length_b   1.000
_cell.length_c   1.000
_cell.angle_alpha   90.00
_cell.angle_beta   90.00
_cell.angle_gamma   90.00
#
_symmetry.space_group_name_H-M   'P 1'
#
loop_
_entity.id
_entity.type
_entity.pdbx_description
1 polymer ?
#
loop_
_entity_poly.entity_id
_entity_poly.type
_entity_poly.pdbx_seq_one_letter_code
_entity_poly.pdbx_strand_id
1 'polypeptide(L)' 'MQLEQIPFIGPLLAAGADDSVFDALLILGPIVIIIITFLGRTLPSILLAVAYTGGFLSYIVYKGVAETTESST' A
#
# COMPACT_ATOMS: atom_id res chain seq x y z
N MET A 1 -11.03 -7.04 10.07
CA MET A 1 -12.41 -7.54 10.27
C MET A 1 -13.41 -6.37 10.34
N GLN A 2 -13.75 -5.67 9.27
CA GLN A 2 -14.85 -6.00 8.33
C GLN A 2 -14.57 -5.51 6.89
N LEU A 3 -13.34 -5.07 6.59
CA LEU A 3 -12.96 -4.50 5.30
C LEU A 3 -12.91 -5.53 4.16
N GLU A 4 -12.70 -6.82 4.47
CA GLU A 4 -12.64 -7.91 3.47
C GLU A 4 -13.98 -8.22 2.80
N GLN A 5 -15.10 -7.77 3.37
CA GLN A 5 -16.44 -8.01 2.79
C GLN A 5 -16.84 -6.97 1.74
N ILE A 6 -16.01 -5.95 1.49
CA ILE A 6 -16.30 -4.95 0.47
C ILE A 6 -15.95 -5.55 -0.90
N PRO A 7 -16.92 -5.70 -1.83
CA PRO A 7 -16.76 -6.48 -3.07
C PRO A 7 -15.66 -5.98 -4.02
N PHE A 8 -15.13 -4.78 -3.81
CA PHE A 8 -14.03 -4.20 -4.58
C PHE A 8 -12.68 -4.17 -3.85
N ILE A 9 -12.69 -4.21 -2.52
CA ILE A 9 -11.48 -4.05 -1.68
C ILE A 9 -11.02 -5.42 -1.15
N GLY A 10 -11.95 -6.32 -0.82
CA GLY A 10 -11.68 -7.66 -0.32
C GLY A 10 -10.75 -8.49 -1.22
N PRO A 11 -10.93 -8.53 -2.55
CA PRO A 11 -10.03 -9.28 -3.43
C PRO A 11 -8.61 -8.70 -3.51
N LEU A 12 -8.44 -7.39 -3.29
CA LEU A 12 -7.12 -6.73 -3.29
C LEU A 12 -6.36 -6.96 -1.98
N LEU A 13 -7.07 -6.97 -0.85
CA LEU A 13 -6.50 -7.30 0.47
C LEU A 13 -6.17 -8.80 0.56
N ALA A 14 -7.08 -9.67 0.10
CA ALA A 14 -6.86 -11.13 0.13
C ALA A 14 -5.77 -11.62 -0.84
N ALA A 15 -5.33 -10.78 -1.79
CA ALA A 15 -4.21 -11.08 -2.68
C ALA A 15 -2.84 -10.72 -2.06
N GLY A 16 -2.83 -9.90 -1.00
CA GLY A 16 -1.65 -9.62 -0.18
C GLY A 16 -1.47 -10.69 0.88
N ALA A 17 -0.22 -11.02 1.21
CA ALA A 17 0.09 -11.83 2.39
C ALA A 17 -0.62 -11.22 3.61
N ASP A 18 -1.07 -12.04 4.57
CA ASP A 18 -1.81 -11.69 5.79
C ASP A 18 -1.06 -10.63 6.64
N ASP A 19 -1.03 -9.39 6.15
CA ASP A 19 -0.17 -8.32 6.62
C ASP A 19 -0.93 -7.00 6.61
N SER A 20 -1.36 -6.63 7.81
CA SER A 20 -2.10 -5.40 8.08
C SER A 20 -1.40 -4.12 7.59
N VAL A 21 -0.07 -4.10 7.47
CA VAL A 21 0.67 -2.93 6.99
C VAL A 21 0.54 -2.80 5.48
N PHE A 22 0.60 -3.92 4.76
CA PHE A 22 0.34 -3.95 3.32
C PHE A 22 -1.08 -3.50 3.02
N ASP A 23 -2.07 -4.02 3.75
CA ASP A 23 -3.48 -3.66 3.59
C ASP A 23 -3.73 -2.18 3.82
N ALA A 24 -3.14 -1.61 4.88
CA ALA A 24 -3.24 -0.19 5.18
C ALA A 24 -2.61 0.66 4.06
N LEU A 25 -1.43 0.26 3.56
CA LEU A 25 -0.77 0.92 2.44
C LEU A 25 -1.60 0.86 1.15
N LEU A 26 -2.32 -0.24 0.92
CA LEU A 26 -3.19 -0.42 -0.24
C LEU A 26 -4.42 0.48 -0.16
N ILE A 27 -5.07 0.57 1.01
CA ILE A 27 -6.20 1.48 1.27
C ILE A 27 -5.76 2.95 1.20
N LEU A 28 -4.52 3.25 1.61
CA LEU A 28 -3.97 4.60 1.55
C LEU A 28 -3.80 5.09 0.09
N GLY A 29 -3.62 4.19 -0.88
CA GLY A 29 -3.47 4.54 -2.30
C GLY A 29 -4.65 5.33 -2.87
N PRO A 30 -5.88 4.81 -2.81
CA PRO A 30 -7.09 5.56 -3.18
C PRO A 30 -7.22 6.91 -2.46
N ILE A 31 -6.87 6.98 -1.18
CA ILE A 31 -6.92 8.24 -0.41
C ILE A 31 -5.91 9.25 -0.96
N VAL A 32 -4.68 8.83 -1.24
CA VAL A 32 -3.64 9.66 -1.86
C VAL A 32 -4.10 10.18 -3.23
N ILE A 33 -4.73 9.33 -4.05
CA ILE A 33 -5.26 9.73 -5.35
C ILE A 33 -6.35 10.80 -5.20
N ILE A 34 -7.26 10.65 -4.24
CA ILE A 34 -8.30 11.65 -3.96
C ILE A 34 -7.65 12.98 -3.55
N ILE A 35 -6.67 12.96 -2.64
CA ILE A 35 -5.95 14.16 -2.20
C ILE A 35 -5.26 14.84 -3.39
N ILE A 36 -4.53 14.08 -4.22
CA ILE A 36 -3.85 14.60 -5.42
C ILE A 36 -4.86 15.20 -6.40
N THR A 37 -6.03 14.58 -6.55
CA THR A 37 -7.09 15.08 -7.44
C THR A 37 -7.57 16.47 -7.01
N PHE A 38 -7.74 16.71 -5.71
CA PHE A 38 -8.09 18.03 -5.19
C PHE A 38 -6.94 19.03 -5.26
N LEU A 39 -5.70 18.58 -5.04
CA LEU A 39 -4.53 19.44 -5.02
C LEU A 39 -4.04 19.83 -6.42
N GLY A 40 -4.46 19.09 -7.45
CA GLY A 40 -4.00 19.23 -8.82
C GLY A 40 -2.50 18.90 -8.97
N ARG A 41 -1.93 19.19 -10.15
CA ARG A 41 -0.51 18.96 -10.44
C ARG A 41 0.37 20.04 -9.81
N THR A 42 0.62 19.91 -8.52
CA THR A 42 1.44 20.83 -7.71
C THR A 42 2.64 20.12 -7.10
N LEU A 43 3.67 20.87 -6.69
CA LEU A 43 4.86 20.29 -6.06
C LEU A 43 4.54 19.39 -4.85
N PRO A 44 3.59 19.75 -3.95
CA PRO A 44 3.19 18.86 -2.85
C PRO A 44 2.55 17.55 -3.33
N SER A 45 1.75 17.58 -4.40
CA SER A 45 1.12 16.37 -4.97
C SER A 45 2.17 15.38 -5.50
N ILE A 46 3.23 15.91 -6.12
CA ILE A 46 4.34 15.12 -6.65
C ILE A 46 5.13 14.49 -5.50
N LEU A 47 5.45 15.28 -4.46
CA LEU A 47 6.15 14.78 -3.28
C LEU A 47 5.34 13.69 -2.56
N LEU A 48 4.02 13.90 -2.41
CA LEU A 48 3.13 12.92 -1.80
C LEU A 48 3.10 11.61 -2.59
N ALA A 49 3.00 11.70 -3.92
CA ALA A 49 3.04 10.53 -4.80
C ALA A 49 4.37 9.76 -4.67
N VAL A 50 5.51 10.47 -4.73
CA VAL A 50 6.84 9.85 -4.59
C VAL A 50 7.01 9.20 -3.22
N ALA A 51 6.59 9.88 -2.14
CA ALA A 51 6.69 9.34 -0.79
C ALA A 51 5.84 8.08 -0.62
N TYR A 52 4.59 8.11 -1.11
CA TYR A 52 3.69 6.96 -1.07
C TYR A 52 4.25 5.77 -1.86
N THR A 53 4.63 5.99 -3.12
CA THR A 53 5.16 4.92 -3.98
C THR A 53 6.49 4.38 -3.45
N GLY A 54 7.39 5.26 -2.99
CA GLY A 54 8.67 4.86 -2.42
C GLY A 54 8.50 4.02 -1.15
N GLY A 55 7.60 4.43 -0.25
CA GLY A 55 7.26 3.66 0.95
C GLY A 55 6.65 2.30 0.62
N PHE A 56 5.70 2.27 -0.32
CA PHE A 56 5.06 1.05 -0.79
C PHE A 56 6.07 0.04 -1.36
N LEU A 57 6.95 0.49 -2.27
CA LEU A 57 7.99 -0.35 -2.86
C LEU A 57 8.99 -0.82 -1.81
N SER A 58 9.46 0.08 -0.94
CA SER A 58 10.43 -0.26 0.10
C SER A 58 9.88 -1.32 1.04
N TYR A 59 8.60 -1.20 1.39
CA TYR A 59 7.91 -2.16 2.24
C TYR A 59 7.77 -3.53 1.57
N ILE A 60 7.38 -3.58 0.29
CA ILE A 60 7.34 -4.84 -0.49
C ILE A 60 8.70 -5.52 -0.51
N VAL A 61 9.76 -4.75 -0.81
CA VAL A 61 11.13 -5.28 -0.85
C VAL A 61 11.54 -5.79 0.54
N TYR A 62 11.27 -5.03 1.59
CA TYR A 62 11.58 -5.43 2.97
C TYR A 62 10.87 -6.73 3.35
N LYS A 63 9.55 -6.83 3.14
CA LYS A 63 8.76 -8.03 3.43
C LYS A 63 9.26 -9.22 2.63
N GLY A 64 9.50 -9.03 1.33
CA GLY A 64 10.04 -10.08 0.45
C GLY A 64 11.38 -10.62 0.94
N VAL A 65 12.30 -9.76 1.38
CA VAL A 65 13.61 -10.18 1.92
C VAL A 65 13.49 -10.84 3.29
N ALA A 66 12.66 -10.27 4.18
CA ALA A 66 12.45 -10.80 5.53
C ALA A 66 11.85 -12.21 5.49
N GLU A 67 10.85 -12.43 4.64
CA GLU A 67 10.15 -13.72 4.50
C GLU A 67 11.04 -14.80 3.88
N THR A 68 11.94 -14.44 2.95
CA THR A 68 12.97 -15.38 2.45
C THR A 68 14.03 -15.78 3.50
N THR A 69 14.26 -14.94 4.51
CA THR A 69 15.26 -15.22 5.57
C THR A 69 14.74 -16.26 6.56
N GLU A 70 13.44 -16.24 6.88
CA GLU A 70 12.81 -17.19 7.80
C GLU A 70 12.70 -18.61 7.23
N SER A 71 12.59 -18.78 5.91
CA SER A 71 12.56 -20.11 5.26
C SER A 71 13.91 -20.86 5.31
N SER A 72 14.97 -20.24 5.82
CA SER A 72 16.34 -20.77 5.80
C SER A 72 16.90 -21.20 7.16
N THR A 73 16.08 -21.14 8.23
CA THR A 73 16.43 -21.63 9.59
C THR A 73 15.47 -22.73 10.02
#